data_AF-A0A850J9K0-F1
#
_entry.id   AF-A0A850J9K0-F1
#
_cell.length_a   1.000
_cell.length_b   1.000
_cell.length_c   1.000
_cell.angle_alpha   90.00
_cell.angle_beta   90.00
_cell.angle_gamma   90.00
#
_symmetry.space_group_name_H-M   'P 1'
#
loop_
_entity.id
_entity.type
_entity.pdbx_description
1 polymer ?
#
loop_
_entity_poly.entity_id
_entity_poly.type
_entity_poly.pdbx_seq_one_letter_code
_entity_poly.pdbx_strand_id
1 'polypeptide(L)'
;MDSARVDDPSDEALRVRYRDHGVWVNTLIMVVILGSRLLTGPAFALSFSSIIWVIGTALFGVSGVLMALRSERGLTLDIDGITWHRVELFIPWRQVTELDIDTNVKGSGKPRLIVRTDAAADALEGQRGMARILIQANSQQYGGPIAVKAHLLSVPAESVIATADRLRQVTATGRSVDYARRDRARTVATLWASAGFAGLLAALATIFVPTLF
;
A
#
# COMPACT_ATOMS: atom_id res chain seq x y z
N MET A 1 -26.97 -7.05 29.82
CA MET A 1 -25.62 -7.28 30.36
C MET A 1 -25.15 -8.59 29.78
N ASP A 2 -24.41 -8.53 28.67
CA ASP A 2 -23.75 -9.68 28.04
C ASP A 2 -22.25 -9.58 28.30
N SER A 3 -21.79 -10.32 29.30
CA SER A 3 -20.40 -10.35 29.77
C SER A 3 -19.55 -11.39 29.03
N ALA A 4 -19.84 -11.68 27.77
CA ALA A 4 -19.17 -12.73 26.99
C ALA A 4 -18.16 -12.21 25.93
N ARG A 5 -17.76 -10.94 25.99
CA ARG A 5 -16.96 -10.29 24.92
C ARG A 5 -15.56 -9.86 25.36
N VAL A 6 -15.02 -10.44 26.43
CA VAL A 6 -13.77 -9.96 27.06
C VAL A 6 -12.53 -10.78 26.68
N ASP A 7 -12.66 -11.95 26.07
CA ASP A 7 -11.52 -12.83 25.79
C ASP A 7 -11.51 -13.41 24.35
N ASP A 8 -11.69 -12.58 23.32
CA ASP A 8 -11.35 -13.00 21.95
C ASP A 8 -9.96 -12.44 21.58
N PRO A 9 -8.89 -13.25 21.57
CA PRO A 9 -7.55 -12.82 21.19
C PRO A 9 -7.45 -12.37 19.72
N SER A 10 -8.55 -12.40 18.94
CA SER A 10 -8.66 -11.73 17.65
C SER A 10 -8.81 -10.19 17.73
N ASP A 11 -9.03 -9.62 18.92
CA ASP A 11 -9.08 -8.17 19.13
C ASP A 11 -7.70 -7.54 19.45
N GLU A 12 -6.63 -8.34 19.64
CA GLU A 12 -5.26 -7.84 19.83
C GLU A 12 -4.56 -7.44 18.50
N ALA A 13 -5.33 -6.97 17.51
CA ALA A 13 -4.77 -6.46 16.27
C ALA A 13 -4.29 -5.00 16.45
N LEU A 14 -2.97 -4.78 16.56
CA LEU A 14 -2.41 -3.44 16.56
C LEU A 14 -2.45 -2.85 15.14
N ARG A 15 -3.28 -1.81 14.97
CA ARG A 15 -3.36 -1.04 13.72
C ARG A 15 -2.51 0.21 13.81
N VAL A 16 -1.40 0.22 13.08
CA VAL A 16 -0.46 1.34 12.99
C VAL A 16 -0.76 2.14 11.73
N ARG A 17 -1.52 3.23 11.87
CA ARG A 17 -1.78 4.17 10.76
C ARG A 17 -0.55 5.00 10.44
N TYR A 18 -0.47 5.51 9.22
CA TYR A 18 0.54 6.50 8.84
C TYR A 18 0.02 7.93 8.99
N ARG A 19 0.89 8.84 9.41
CA ARG A 19 0.69 10.30 9.42
C ARG A 19 0.97 10.94 8.04
N ASP A 20 1.23 10.12 7.02
CA ASP A 20 1.59 10.57 5.68
C ASP A 20 0.35 10.71 4.79
N HIS A 21 0.04 11.95 4.43
CA HIS A 21 -1.03 12.29 3.47
C HIS A 21 -0.51 12.51 2.05
N GLY A 22 0.78 12.24 1.78
CA GLY A 22 1.39 12.48 0.48
C GLY A 22 0.70 11.75 -0.69
N VAL A 23 0.10 10.58 -0.43
CA VAL A 23 -0.67 9.85 -1.46
C VAL A 23 -1.97 10.58 -1.81
N TRP A 24 -2.66 11.17 -0.83
CA TRP A 24 -3.83 12.02 -1.06
C TRP A 24 -3.48 13.27 -1.83
N VAL A 25 -2.42 13.96 -1.41
CA VAL A 25 -1.96 15.19 -2.06
C VAL A 25 -1.59 14.91 -3.53
N ASN A 26 -0.82 13.86 -3.81
CA ASN A 26 -0.43 13.51 -5.17
C ASN A 26 -1.65 13.13 -6.04
N THR A 27 -2.59 12.37 -5.48
CA THR A 27 -3.83 12.01 -6.18
C THR A 27 -4.62 13.27 -6.53
N LEU A 28 -4.78 14.21 -5.60
CA LEU A 28 -5.50 15.46 -5.82
C LEU A 28 -4.81 16.35 -6.85
N ILE A 29 -3.48 16.52 -6.76
CA ILE A 29 -2.70 17.28 -7.74
C ILE A 29 -2.89 16.71 -9.15
N MET A 30 -2.78 15.39 -9.33
CA MET A 30 -2.93 14.78 -10.64
C MET A 30 -4.36 14.90 -11.18
N VAL A 31 -5.37 14.79 -10.32
CA VAL A 31 -6.78 15.02 -10.70
C VAL A 31 -7.00 16.48 -11.12
N VAL A 32 -6.39 17.45 -10.44
CA VAL A 32 -6.46 18.87 -10.82
C VAL A 32 -5.73 19.13 -12.14
N ILE A 33 -4.52 18.59 -12.33
CA ILE A 33 -3.76 18.73 -13.58
C ILE A 33 -4.55 18.18 -14.75
N LEU A 34 -5.09 16.96 -14.62
CA LEU A 34 -5.94 16.38 -15.65
C LEU A 34 -7.20 17.23 -15.81
N GLY A 35 -7.95 17.46 -14.74
CA GLY A 35 -9.22 18.20 -14.74
C GLY A 35 -9.12 19.64 -15.26
N SER A 36 -7.94 20.28 -15.22
CA SER A 36 -7.73 21.62 -15.76
C SER A 36 -8.05 21.74 -17.25
N ARG A 37 -7.96 20.63 -18.01
CA ARG A 37 -8.36 20.56 -19.42
C ARG A 37 -9.87 20.79 -19.63
N LEU A 38 -10.69 20.63 -18.58
CA LEU A 38 -12.12 20.95 -18.60
C LEU A 38 -12.39 22.47 -18.56
N LEU A 39 -11.45 23.25 -18.03
CA LEU A 39 -11.62 24.67 -17.77
C LEU A 39 -11.19 25.56 -18.94
N THR A 40 -10.47 24.99 -19.93
CA THR A 40 -9.81 25.75 -21.00
C THR A 40 -10.58 25.84 -22.33
N GLY A 41 -11.87 25.49 -22.41
CA GLY A 41 -12.63 25.80 -23.63
C GLY A 41 -14.14 25.53 -23.59
N PRO A 42 -14.98 26.38 -24.22
CA PRO A 42 -16.45 26.29 -24.20
C PRO A 42 -17.05 25.26 -25.19
N ALA A 43 -16.29 24.29 -25.69
CA ALA A 43 -16.81 23.29 -26.61
C ALA A 43 -16.28 21.90 -26.26
N PHE A 44 -16.92 21.25 -25.29
CA PHE A 44 -16.89 19.79 -25.15
C PHE A 44 -17.65 19.17 -26.33
N ALA A 45 -17.10 19.29 -27.55
CA ALA A 45 -17.51 18.41 -28.61
C ALA A 45 -17.15 16.98 -28.13
N LEU A 46 -18.16 16.13 -27.96
CA LEU A 46 -18.03 14.72 -27.58
C LEU A 46 -17.23 13.97 -28.66
N SER A 47 -15.93 14.20 -28.70
CA SER A 47 -15.00 13.45 -29.54
C SER A 47 -14.61 12.18 -28.82
N PHE A 48 -14.31 11.14 -29.58
CA PHE A 48 -13.81 9.87 -29.05
C PHE A 48 -12.59 10.07 -28.12
N SER A 49 -11.72 11.04 -28.45
CA SER A 49 -10.58 11.46 -27.63
C SER A 49 -11.00 12.02 -26.26
N SER A 50 -12.04 12.86 -26.21
CA SER A 50 -12.57 13.40 -24.95
C SER A 50 -13.16 12.31 -24.07
N ILE A 51 -13.84 11.32 -24.65
CA ILE A 51 -14.40 10.17 -23.92
C ILE A 51 -13.27 9.32 -23.32
N ILE A 52 -12.24 8.98 -24.11
CA ILE A 52 -11.06 8.24 -23.62
C ILE A 52 -10.38 8.99 -22.48
N TRP A 53 -10.22 10.31 -22.63
CA TRP A 53 -9.59 11.15 -21.63
C TRP A 53 -10.37 11.18 -20.31
N VAL A 54 -11.70 11.32 -20.36
CA VAL A 54 -12.56 11.28 -19.17
C VAL A 54 -12.50 9.92 -18.48
N ILE A 55 -12.65 8.82 -19.23
CA ILE A 55 -12.58 7.46 -18.69
C ILE A 55 -11.21 7.19 -18.06
N GLY A 56 -10.12 7.58 -18.74
CA GLY A 56 -8.76 7.42 -18.26
C GLY A 56 -8.51 8.18 -16.96
N THR A 57 -8.96 9.43 -16.89
CA THR A 57 -8.87 10.28 -15.70
C THR A 57 -9.67 9.70 -14.53
N ALA A 58 -10.89 9.20 -14.80
CA ALA A 58 -11.73 8.58 -13.78
C ALA A 58 -11.11 7.29 -13.22
N LEU A 59 -10.62 6.39 -14.09
CA LEU A 59 -9.94 5.16 -13.67
C LEU A 59 -8.69 5.46 -12.84
N PHE A 60 -7.89 6.43 -13.27
CA PHE A 60 -6.72 6.89 -12.52
C PHE A 60 -7.12 7.47 -11.15
N GLY A 61 -8.14 8.32 -11.10
CA GLY A 61 -8.66 8.92 -9.87
C GLY A 61 -9.17 7.89 -8.87
N VAL A 62 -10.01 6.94 -9.31
CA VAL A 62 -10.51 5.85 -8.48
C VAL A 62 -9.36 5.00 -7.95
N SER A 63 -8.40 4.66 -8.80
CA SER A 63 -7.21 3.91 -8.39
C SER A 63 -6.39 4.65 -7.34
N GLY A 64 -6.18 5.96 -7.52
CA GLY A 64 -5.49 6.83 -6.56
C GLY A 64 -6.19 6.91 -5.21
N VAL A 65 -7.52 7.07 -5.20
CA VAL A 65 -8.33 7.09 -3.97
C VAL A 65 -8.26 5.75 -3.25
N LEU A 66 -8.43 4.63 -3.96
CA LEU A 66 -8.30 3.29 -3.37
C LEU A 66 -6.89 3.05 -2.81
N MET A 67 -5.86 3.55 -3.47
CA MET A 67 -4.48 3.49 -2.99
C MET A 67 -4.28 4.37 -1.74
N ALA A 68 -4.89 5.55 -1.68
CA ALA A 68 -4.82 6.45 -0.54
C ALA A 68 -5.51 5.83 0.69
N LEU A 69 -6.73 5.33 0.53
CA LEU A 69 -7.48 4.65 1.60
C LEU A 69 -6.73 3.43 2.14
N ARG A 70 -6.08 2.64 1.27
CA ARG A 70 -5.22 1.53 1.69
C ARG A 70 -3.96 2.00 2.40
N SER A 71 -3.37 3.10 1.96
CA SER A 71 -2.19 3.68 2.60
C SER A 71 -2.50 4.21 4.00
N GLU A 72 -3.70 4.77 4.22
CA GLU A 72 -4.14 5.24 5.54
C GLU A 72 -4.31 4.11 6.57
N ARG A 73 -4.71 2.91 6.11
CA ARG A 73 -4.79 1.72 6.97
C ARG A 73 -3.43 1.34 7.53
N GLY A 74 -2.33 1.70 6.85
CA GLY A 74 -0.97 1.59 7.34
C GLY A 74 -0.49 0.14 7.48
N LEU A 75 -0.01 -0.21 8.67
CA LEU A 75 0.39 -1.55 9.07
C LEU A 75 -0.64 -2.13 10.05
N THR A 76 -0.88 -3.42 9.96
CA THR A 76 -1.62 -4.17 10.98
C THR A 76 -0.79 -5.34 11.43
N LEU A 77 -0.55 -5.43 12.74
CA LEU A 77 0.07 -6.56 13.39
C LEU A 77 -1.05 -7.33 14.07
N ASP A 78 -1.20 -8.60 13.72
CA ASP A 78 -2.24 -9.48 14.25
C ASP A 78 -1.58 -10.82 14.61
N ILE A 79 -2.31 -11.72 15.27
CA ILE A 79 -1.81 -13.04 15.69
C ILE A 79 -1.30 -13.89 14.51
N ASP A 80 -1.77 -13.64 13.30
CA ASP A 80 -1.34 -14.36 12.09
C ASP A 80 -0.02 -13.83 11.52
N GLY A 81 0.26 -12.53 11.67
CA GLY A 81 1.39 -11.87 11.02
C GLY A 81 1.24 -10.37 10.84
N ILE A 82 2.03 -9.82 9.92
CA ILE A 82 2.07 -8.40 9.59
C ILE A 82 1.42 -8.18 8.23
N THR A 83 0.46 -7.26 8.17
CA THR A 83 -0.16 -6.79 6.92
C THR A 83 0.23 -5.36 6.63
N TRP A 84 0.82 -5.11 5.47
CA TRP A 84 1.07 -3.78 4.93
C TRP A 84 0.02 -3.45 3.87
N HIS A 85 -0.99 -2.68 4.28
CA HIS A 85 -2.20 -2.41 3.48
C HIS A 85 -1.93 -1.64 2.20
N ARG A 86 -0.90 -0.78 2.17
CA ARG A 86 -0.53 0.00 0.99
C ARG A 86 -0.39 -0.85 -0.27
N VAL A 87 0.17 -2.05 -0.14
CA VAL A 87 0.35 -3.00 -1.26
C VAL A 87 -0.36 -4.34 -1.01
N GLU A 88 -1.19 -4.44 0.04
CA GLU A 88 -1.83 -5.69 0.47
C GLU A 88 -0.82 -6.85 0.59
N LEU A 89 0.34 -6.55 1.19
CA LEU A 89 1.36 -7.54 1.49
C LEU A 89 1.11 -8.10 2.89
N PHE A 90 0.96 -9.41 2.99
CA PHE A 90 0.86 -10.12 4.26
C PHE A 90 2.10 -11.00 4.44
N ILE A 91 2.73 -10.91 5.61
CA ILE A 91 3.88 -11.72 6.00
C ILE A 91 3.52 -12.44 7.31
N PRO A 92 3.36 -13.77 7.29
CA PRO A 92 3.10 -14.55 8.50
C PRO A 92 4.30 -14.51 9.45
N TRP A 93 4.06 -14.59 10.76
CA TRP A 93 5.13 -14.51 11.76
C TRP A 93 6.25 -15.54 11.58
N ARG A 94 5.94 -16.71 11.01
CA ARG A 94 6.91 -17.77 10.70
C ARG A 94 8.00 -17.35 9.70
N GLN A 95 7.70 -16.39 8.81
CA GLN A 95 8.64 -15.85 7.80
C GLN A 95 9.35 -14.59 8.29
N VAL A 96 8.82 -13.93 9.32
CA VAL A 96 9.45 -12.76 9.92
C VAL A 96 10.67 -13.27 10.70
N THR A 97 11.86 -12.77 10.38
CA THR A 97 13.09 -13.08 11.11
C THR A 97 13.34 -12.04 12.19
N GLU A 98 13.20 -10.76 11.85
CA GLU A 98 13.53 -9.63 12.72
C GLU A 98 12.68 -8.40 12.37
N LEU A 99 12.35 -7.58 13.39
CA LEU A 99 11.88 -6.21 13.19
C LEU A 99 12.92 -5.27 13.80
N ASP A 100 13.43 -4.35 12.98
CA ASP A 100 14.53 -3.47 13.38
C ASP A 100 14.24 -2.01 12.97
N ILE A 101 14.88 -1.07 13.66
CA ILE A 101 14.90 0.35 13.30
C ILE A 101 16.29 0.65 12.75
N ASP A 102 16.41 0.68 11.42
CA ASP A 102 17.65 1.14 10.82
C ASP A 102 17.72 2.67 10.91
N THR A 103 18.59 3.14 11.81
CA THR A 103 18.94 4.55 11.97
C THR A 103 20.08 4.98 11.03
N ASN A 104 20.72 4.03 10.34
CA ASN A 104 21.96 4.18 9.60
C ASN A 104 21.80 4.07 8.06
N VAL A 105 20.58 4.22 7.56
CA VAL A 105 20.31 4.14 6.12
C VAL A 105 21.07 5.22 5.35
N LYS A 106 22.01 4.78 4.50
CA LYS A 106 22.67 5.63 3.49
C LYS A 106 21.61 6.33 2.62
N GLY A 107 21.63 7.66 2.65
CA GLY A 107 20.97 8.52 1.65
C GLY A 107 19.66 9.22 2.06
N SER A 108 19.04 8.94 3.23
CA SER A 108 17.84 9.71 3.65
C SER A 108 17.78 10.18 5.10
N GLY A 109 18.73 9.76 5.96
CA GLY A 109 18.94 10.34 7.29
C GLY A 109 17.77 10.25 8.27
N LYS A 110 16.75 9.41 8.02
CA LYS A 110 15.61 9.23 8.93
C LYS A 110 15.41 7.75 9.26
N PRO A 111 15.14 7.41 10.53
CA PRO A 111 14.97 6.02 10.96
C PRO A 111 13.81 5.35 10.23
N ARG A 112 13.98 4.07 9.91
CA ARG A 112 12.95 3.25 9.27
C ARG A 112 12.70 1.97 10.05
N LEU A 113 11.43 1.66 10.28
CA LEU A 113 10.99 0.35 10.72
C LEU A 113 11.09 -0.62 9.54
N ILE A 114 11.90 -1.66 9.69
CA ILE A 114 12.14 -2.69 8.68
C ILE A 114 11.63 -4.01 9.21
N VAL A 115 10.84 -4.72 8.40
CA VAL A 115 10.49 -6.11 8.64
C VAL A 115 11.39 -6.96 7.76
N ARG A 116 12.28 -7.74 8.39
CA ARG A 116 13.16 -8.69 7.70
C ARG A 116 12.46 -10.05 7.61
N THR A 117 12.70 -10.74 6.50
CA THR A 117 12.23 -12.11 6.28
C THR A 117 13.39 -13.03 5.94
N ASP A 118 13.17 -14.32 6.13
CA ASP A 118 14.10 -15.40 5.77
C ASP A 118 14.36 -15.44 4.24
N ALA A 119 13.28 -15.35 3.46
CA ALA A 119 13.31 -15.28 2.02
C ALA A 119 12.52 -14.07 1.54
N ALA A 120 13.22 -13.10 0.94
CA ALA A 120 12.57 -11.96 0.29
C ALA A 120 11.75 -12.38 -0.95
N ALA A 121 12.06 -13.53 -1.54
CA ALA A 121 11.33 -14.10 -2.68
C ALA A 121 9.88 -14.45 -2.32
N ASP A 122 9.65 -14.97 -1.12
CA ASP A 122 8.30 -15.33 -0.64
C ASP A 122 7.40 -14.10 -0.51
N ALA A 123 7.97 -12.97 -0.10
CA ALA A 123 7.24 -11.69 -0.04
C ALA A 123 6.86 -11.15 -1.43
N LEU A 124 7.54 -11.61 -2.49
CA LEU A 124 7.24 -11.25 -3.87
C LEU A 124 6.22 -12.20 -4.53
N GLU A 125 5.92 -13.34 -3.91
CA GLU A 125 5.00 -14.32 -4.48
C GLU A 125 3.59 -13.74 -4.64
N GLY A 126 3.04 -13.86 -5.85
CA GLY A 126 1.73 -13.27 -6.20
C GLY A 126 1.70 -11.74 -6.29
N GLN A 127 2.83 -11.05 -6.08
CA GLN A 127 2.91 -9.58 -6.22
C GLN A 127 3.27 -9.17 -7.65
N ARG A 128 2.58 -8.16 -8.17
CA ARG A 128 2.76 -7.65 -9.55
C ARG A 128 2.83 -6.12 -9.59
N GLY A 129 3.34 -5.59 -10.70
CA GLY A 129 3.40 -4.16 -10.96
C GLY A 129 4.16 -3.37 -9.89
N MET A 130 3.60 -2.23 -9.48
CA MET A 130 4.22 -1.34 -8.50
C MET A 130 4.42 -1.96 -7.11
N ALA A 131 3.57 -2.92 -6.71
CA ALA A 131 3.75 -3.62 -5.44
C ALA A 131 5.06 -4.41 -5.42
N ARG A 132 5.31 -5.17 -6.49
CA ARG A 132 6.55 -5.93 -6.68
C ARG A 132 7.79 -5.03 -6.70
N ILE A 133 7.73 -3.92 -7.45
CA ILE A 133 8.84 -2.96 -7.53
C ILE A 133 9.14 -2.36 -6.15
N LEU A 134 8.11 -1.97 -5.41
CA LEU A 134 8.27 -1.36 -4.09
C LEU A 134 8.87 -2.34 -3.09
N ILE A 135 8.40 -3.59 -3.07
CA ILE A 135 8.94 -4.66 -2.21
C ILE A 135 10.40 -4.96 -2.59
N GLN A 136 10.70 -5.10 -3.88
CA GLN A 136 12.06 -5.37 -4.35
C GLN A 136 13.02 -4.23 -4.00
N ALA A 137 12.61 -2.98 -4.23
CA ALA A 137 13.40 -1.80 -3.87
C ALA A 137 13.65 -1.74 -2.36
N ASN A 138 12.63 -2.05 -1.54
CA ASN A 138 12.80 -2.10 -0.10
C ASN A 138 13.79 -3.19 0.33
N SER A 139 13.64 -4.40 -0.23
CA SER A 139 14.53 -5.52 0.07
C SER A 139 15.98 -5.23 -0.32
N GLN A 140 16.21 -4.59 -1.46
CA GLN A 140 17.55 -4.24 -1.93
C GLN A 140 18.18 -3.08 -1.13
N GLN A 141 17.39 -2.08 -0.76
CA GLN A 141 17.90 -0.87 -0.12
C GLN A 141 18.01 -0.97 1.41
N TYR A 142 17.09 -1.70 2.05
CA TYR A 142 16.96 -1.77 3.51
C TYR A 142 17.11 -3.20 4.05
N GLY A 143 17.18 -4.22 3.18
CA GLY A 143 17.34 -5.62 3.60
C GLY A 143 16.07 -6.25 4.15
N GLY A 144 14.89 -5.74 3.78
CA GLY A 144 13.60 -6.33 4.12
C GLY A 144 12.45 -5.87 3.20
N PRO A 145 11.42 -6.71 2.97
CA PRO A 145 10.32 -6.39 2.05
C PRO A 145 9.45 -5.20 2.48
N ILE A 146 9.37 -4.92 3.79
CA ILE A 146 8.65 -3.77 4.34
C ILE A 146 9.68 -2.83 4.97
N ALA A 147 9.73 -1.59 4.49
CA ALA A 147 10.55 -0.53 5.08
C ALA A 147 9.74 0.78 5.15
N VAL A 148 9.36 1.18 6.36
CA VAL A 148 8.50 2.33 6.60
C VAL A 148 9.24 3.37 7.43
N LYS A 149 9.12 4.65 7.07
CA LYS A 149 9.73 5.75 7.83
C LYS A 149 9.12 5.82 9.24
N ALA A 150 9.95 5.69 10.27
CA ALA A 150 9.49 5.61 11.66
C ALA A 150 8.68 6.85 12.09
N HIS A 151 9.11 8.05 11.69
CA HIS A 151 8.41 9.31 12.00
C HIS A 151 7.02 9.44 11.35
N LEU A 152 6.71 8.62 10.34
CA LEU A 152 5.38 8.59 9.73
C LEU A 152 4.43 7.63 10.44
N LEU A 153 4.90 6.82 11.37
CA LEU A 153 4.03 5.95 12.16
C LEU A 153 3.20 6.79 13.14
N SER A 154 1.94 6.42 13.32
CA SER A 154 1.05 7.05 14.30
C SER A 154 1.46 6.77 15.76
N VAL A 155 2.16 5.66 15.97
CA VAL A 155 2.74 5.22 17.25
C VAL A 155 4.27 5.10 17.13
N PRO A 156 5.03 5.19 18.25
CA PRO A 156 6.49 5.01 18.23
C PRO A 156 6.89 3.64 17.67
N ALA A 157 7.98 3.57 16.91
CA ALA A 157 8.41 2.32 16.28
C ALA A 157 8.77 1.23 17.30
N GLU A 158 9.26 1.63 18.48
CA GLU A 158 9.60 0.76 19.61
C GLU A 158 8.35 0.05 20.14
N SER A 159 7.20 0.74 20.17
CA SER A 159 5.92 0.14 20.59
C SER A 159 5.41 -0.90 19.57
N VAL A 160 5.73 -0.70 18.29
CA VAL A 160 5.40 -1.66 17.23
C VAL A 160 6.25 -2.92 17.39
N ILE A 161 7.55 -2.77 17.65
CA ILE A 161 8.48 -3.89 17.90
C ILE A 161 8.05 -4.68 19.14
N ALA A 162 7.81 -3.99 20.27
CA ALA A 162 7.37 -4.65 21.50
C ALA A 162 6.04 -5.40 21.34
N THR A 163 5.15 -4.94 20.46
CA THR A 163 3.90 -5.65 20.15
C THR A 163 4.13 -6.82 19.19
N ALA A 164 5.01 -6.68 18.21
CA ALA A 164 5.43 -7.77 17.34
C ALA A 164 6.06 -8.91 18.13
N ASP A 165 6.94 -8.60 19.10
CA ASP A 165 7.60 -9.61 19.93
C ASP A 165 6.59 -10.37 20.80
N ARG A 166 5.61 -9.67 21.38
CA ARG A 166 4.50 -10.31 22.11
C ARG A 166 3.69 -11.23 21.20
N LEU A 167 3.28 -10.75 20.02
CA LEU A 167 2.48 -11.56 19.09
C LEU A 167 3.26 -12.78 18.58
N ARG A 168 4.55 -12.64 18.27
CA ARG A 168 5.41 -13.78 17.86
C ARG A 168 5.48 -14.88 18.91
N GLN A 169 5.47 -14.53 20.21
CA GLN A 169 5.42 -15.51 21.29
C GLN A 169 4.06 -16.22 21.39
N VAL A 170 2.96 -15.50 21.13
CA VAL A 170 1.59 -16.04 21.21
C VAL A 170 1.24 -16.95 20.02
N THR A 171 1.72 -16.64 18.81
CA THR A 171 1.42 -17.37 17.56
C THR A 171 1.89 -18.84 17.56
N ALA A 172 2.69 -19.27 18.54
CA ALA A 172 3.04 -20.68 18.74
C ALA A 172 1.83 -21.62 18.89
N THR A 173 0.61 -21.07 19.04
CA THR A 173 -0.65 -21.78 19.26
C THR A 173 -1.45 -22.17 18.01
N GLY A 174 -0.93 -21.96 16.78
CA GLY A 174 -1.37 -22.73 15.61
C GLY A 174 -2.76 -22.41 15.02
N ARG A 175 -3.14 -21.13 14.92
CA ARG A 175 -4.34 -20.70 14.17
C ARG A 175 -4.11 -20.77 12.66
N SER A 176 -5.15 -21.14 11.90
CA SER A 176 -5.10 -21.16 10.44
C SER A 176 -5.29 -19.76 9.84
N VAL A 177 -4.35 -19.35 9.01
CA VAL A 177 -4.39 -18.08 8.28
C VAL A 177 -5.41 -18.19 7.13
N ASP A 178 -6.39 -17.29 7.08
CA ASP A 178 -7.31 -17.19 5.92
C ASP A 178 -6.59 -16.59 4.71
N TYR A 179 -5.98 -17.45 3.90
CA TYR A 179 -5.27 -17.07 2.68
C TYR A 179 -6.21 -16.64 1.54
N ALA A 180 -7.41 -17.22 1.46
CA ALA A 180 -8.35 -16.96 0.37
C ALA A 180 -8.86 -15.51 0.38
N ARG A 181 -9.21 -15.00 1.56
CA ARG A 181 -9.63 -13.59 1.70
C ARG A 181 -8.50 -12.62 1.34
N ARG A 182 -7.27 -12.92 1.76
CA ARG A 182 -6.09 -12.09 1.49
C ARG A 182 -5.71 -12.09 0.01
N ASP A 183 -5.79 -13.24 -0.65
CA ASP A 183 -5.51 -13.35 -2.08
C ASP A 183 -6.54 -12.58 -2.93
N ARG A 184 -7.82 -12.62 -2.53
CA ARG A 184 -8.87 -11.79 -3.14
C ARG A 184 -8.57 -10.30 -2.99
N ALA A 185 -8.20 -9.84 -1.79
CA ALA A 185 -7.86 -8.43 -1.55
C ALA A 185 -6.67 -7.98 -2.40
N ARG A 186 -5.62 -8.80 -2.48
CA ARG A 186 -4.44 -8.57 -3.33
C ARG A 186 -4.78 -8.51 -4.82
N THR A 187 -5.62 -9.41 -5.30
CA THR A 187 -6.06 -9.45 -6.69
C THR A 187 -6.83 -8.18 -7.05
N VAL A 188 -7.78 -7.77 -6.21
CA VAL A 188 -8.54 -6.53 -6.39
C VAL A 188 -7.63 -5.30 -6.39
N ALA A 189 -6.68 -5.24 -5.45
CA ALA A 189 -5.68 -4.18 -5.39
C ALA A 189 -4.83 -4.09 -6.66
N THR A 190 -4.40 -5.23 -7.19
CA THR A 190 -3.58 -5.30 -8.42
C THR A 190 -4.38 -4.87 -9.63
N LEU A 191 -5.64 -5.33 -9.75
CA LEU A 191 -6.54 -4.97 -10.84
C LEU A 191 -6.75 -3.45 -10.92
N TRP A 192 -7.06 -2.81 -9.78
CA TRP A 192 -7.27 -1.36 -9.72
C TRP A 192 -5.98 -0.58 -9.98
N ALA A 193 -4.83 -1.07 -9.52
CA ALA A 193 -3.55 -0.45 -9.85
C ALA A 193 -3.27 -0.51 -11.36
N SER A 194 -3.51 -1.65 -12.01
CA SER A 194 -3.35 -1.77 -13.47
C SER A 194 -4.35 -0.92 -14.25
N ALA A 195 -5.61 -0.87 -13.81
CA ALA A 195 -6.64 -0.06 -14.45
C ALA A 195 -6.33 1.45 -14.34
N GLY A 196 -5.86 1.90 -13.18
CA GLY A 196 -5.42 3.28 -12.98
C GLY A 196 -4.23 3.66 -13.86
N PHE A 197 -3.24 2.78 -13.98
CA PHE A 197 -2.08 3.02 -14.85
C PHE A 197 -2.46 3.06 -16.33
N ALA A 198 -3.29 2.11 -16.79
CA ALA A 198 -3.82 2.11 -18.15
C ALA A 198 -4.66 3.37 -18.43
N GLY A 199 -5.48 3.78 -17.46
CA GLY A 199 -6.26 5.02 -17.54
C GLY A 199 -5.39 6.27 -17.67
N LEU A 200 -4.30 6.35 -16.90
CA LEU A 200 -3.32 7.43 -17.02
C LEU A 200 -2.67 7.45 -18.41
N LEU A 201 -2.20 6.31 -18.91
CA LEU A 201 -1.58 6.22 -20.24
C LEU A 201 -2.57 6.61 -21.35
N ALA A 202 -3.82 6.16 -21.26
CA ALA A 202 -4.87 6.53 -22.20
C ALA A 202 -5.15 8.04 -22.17
N ALA A 203 -5.26 8.62 -20.97
CA ALA A 203 -5.45 10.07 -20.81
C ALA A 203 -4.26 10.86 -21.39
N LEU A 204 -3.01 10.43 -21.14
CA LEU A 204 -1.82 11.06 -21.71
C LEU A 204 -1.75 10.90 -23.24
N ALA A 205 -2.10 9.74 -23.79
CA ALA A 205 -2.11 9.53 -25.24
C ALA A 205 -3.04 10.51 -25.97
N THR A 206 -4.18 10.88 -25.38
CA THR A 206 -5.09 11.90 -25.94
C THR A 206 -4.53 13.33 -25.91
N ILE A 207 -3.42 13.55 -25.21
CA ILE A 207 -2.70 14.83 -25.16
C ILE A 207 -1.58 14.82 -26.20
N PHE A 208 -0.78 13.75 -26.25
CA PHE A 208 0.42 13.68 -27.10
C PHE A 208 0.15 13.27 -28.55
N VAL A 209 -0.79 12.36 -28.81
CA VAL A 209 -1.05 11.86 -30.17
C VAL A 209 -1.52 12.98 -31.12
N PRO A 210 -2.42 13.89 -30.72
CA PRO A 210 -2.82 15.01 -31.58
C PRO A 210 -1.72 16.04 -31.84
N THR A 211 -0.65 16.08 -31.03
CA THR A 211 0.46 17.02 -31.20
C THR A 211 1.58 16.51 -32.13
N LEU A 212 1.45 15.27 -32.61
CA LEU A 212 2.43 14.62 -33.48
C LEU A 212 2.02 14.62 -34.97
N PHE A 213 0.84 15.14 -35.29
CA PHE A 213 0.27 15.27 -36.64
C PHE A 213 -0.20 16.70 -36.88
#